data_AF-A0A915KTK9-F1
#
_entry.id   AF-A0A915KTK9-F1
#
_cell.length_a   1.000
_cell.length_b   1.000
_cell.length_c   1.000
_cell.angle_alpha   90.00
_cell.angle_beta   90.00
_cell.angle_gamma   90.00
#
_symmetry.space_group_name_H-M   'P 1'
#
loop_
_entity.id
_entity.type
_entity.pdbx_description
1 polymer ?
#
loop_
_entity_poly.entity_id
_entity_poly.type
_entity_poly.pdbx_seq_one_letter_code
_entity_poly.pdbx_strand_id
1 'polypeptide(L)' 'MYFASIDGGDRQSTFSSQLSKVFINANGLVVWYPSFRLYVSCNMDFSAFPYDSHECPIIVAPWSSRWRTLQQLVASNQWA' A
#
# COMPACT_ATOMS: atom_id res chain seq x y z
N MET A 1 4.98 12.57 1.50
CA MET A 1 5.54 11.37 0.85
C MET A 1 4.37 10.70 0.14
N TYR A 2 4.33 10.79 -1.19
CA TYR A 2 3.21 10.29 -1.99
C TYR A 2 3.53 8.86 -2.44
N PHE A 3 2.67 7.91 -2.11
CA PHE A 3 2.66 6.58 -2.70
C PHE A 3 1.37 6.47 -3.50
N ALA A 4 1.46 6.34 -4.83
CA ALA A 4 0.32 5.95 -5.65
C ALA A 4 0.79 5.46 -7.03
N SER A 5 0.60 4.17 -7.28
CA SER A 5 0.12 3.53 -8.52
C SER A 5 -0.14 2.06 -8.11
N ILE A 6 -1.07 1.26 -8.66
CA ILE A 6 -1.22 0.78 -10.04
C ILE A 6 -2.62 0.11 -10.04
N ASP A 7 -3.61 0.49 -10.84
CA ASP A 7 -3.63 0.45 -12.30
C ASP A 7 -4.31 1.68 -12.91
N GLY A 8 -4.01 1.94 -14.18
CA GLY A 8 -4.50 3.09 -14.96
C GLY A 8 -5.99 3.11 -15.29
N GLY A 9 -6.86 2.89 -14.29
CA GLY A 9 -8.29 3.18 -14.39
C GLY A 9 -8.62 4.58 -13.84
N ASP A 10 -9.72 5.19 -14.32
CA ASP A 10 -10.16 6.55 -13.97
C ASP A 10 -10.44 6.81 -12.46
N ARG A 11 -10.26 5.81 -11.59
CA ARG A 11 -10.40 5.94 -10.13
C ARG A 11 -9.04 5.97 -9.44
N GLN A 12 -8.68 7.13 -8.90
CA GLN A 12 -7.43 7.29 -8.14
C GLN A 12 -7.56 6.77 -6.71
N SER A 13 -6.63 5.87 -6.33
CA SER A 13 -6.37 5.53 -4.93
C SER A 13 -6.02 6.80 -4.17
N THR A 14 -6.87 7.19 -3.22
CA THR A 14 -6.71 8.45 -2.51
C THR A 14 -6.09 8.15 -1.15
N PHE A 15 -4.87 8.65 -0.96
CA PHE A 15 -4.35 8.86 0.38
C PHE A 15 -5.15 10.01 1.00
N SER A 16 -5.74 9.83 2.17
CA SER A 16 -6.39 10.95 2.85
C SER A 16 -5.35 12.05 3.06
N SER A 17 -5.46 13.14 2.32
CA SER A 17 -4.59 14.32 2.47
C SER A 17 -4.79 15.02 3.82
N GLN A 18 -5.70 14.50 4.66
CA GLN A 18 -5.75 14.85 6.07
C GLN A 18 -4.42 14.45 6.71
N LEU A 19 -3.71 15.45 7.24
CA LEU A 19 -2.42 15.31 7.91
C LEU A 19 -2.42 14.11 8.86
N SER A 20 -1.77 13.02 8.46
CA SER A 20 -1.60 11.85 9.32
C SER A 20 -0.43 12.10 10.28
N LYS A 21 -0.61 11.70 11.54
CA LYS A 21 0.40 11.92 12.58
C LYS A 21 1.60 11.01 12.35
N VAL A 22 2.78 11.58 12.55
CA VAL A 22 4.05 10.86 12.60
C VAL A 22 4.51 10.86 14.05
N PHE A 23 4.91 9.69 14.55
CA PHE A 23 5.48 9.55 15.88
C PHE A 23 7.00 9.52 15.76
N ILE A 24 7.67 10.37 16.54
CA ILE A 24 9.12 10.46 16.58
C ILE A 24 9.55 10.12 18.01
N ASN A 25 10.37 9.09 18.14
CA ASN A 25 10.98 8.71 19.40
C ASN A 25 12.36 9.39 19.54
N ALA A 26 12.78 9.66 20.77
CA ALA A 26 14.05 10.34 21.08
C ALA A 26 15.28 9.58 20.55
N ASN A 27 15.17 8.27 20.32
CA ASN A 27 16.21 7.44 19.70
C ASN A 27 16.29 7.60 18.16
N GLY A 28 15.50 8.49 17.56
CA GLY A 28 15.46 8.70 16.12
C GLY A 28 14.55 7.75 15.35
N LEU A 29 13.83 6.84 16.03
CA LEU A 29 12.82 6.01 15.39
C LEU A 29 11.62 6.87 14.97
N VAL A 30 11.29 6.81 13.68
CA VAL A 30 10.14 7.50 13.08
C VAL A 30 9.11 6.47 12.66
N VAL A 31 7.88 6.59 13.18
CA VAL A 31 6.79 5.66 12.93
C VAL A 31 5.62 6.41 12.32
N TRP A 32 5.09 5.89 11.21
CA TRP A 32 3.99 6.50 10.48
C TRP A 32 2.95 5.46 10.09
N TYR A 33 1.71 5.64 10.56
CA TYR A 33 0.57 4.76 10.30
C TYR A 33 -0.57 5.55 9.65
N PRO A 34 -0.55 5.71 8.32
CA PRO A 34 -1.62 6.41 7.65
C PRO A 34 -2.83 5.53 7.35
N SER A 35 -3.98 6.15 7.16
CA SER A 35 -5.17 5.50 6.59
C SER A 35 -5.19 5.66 5.08
N PHE A 36 -5.49 4.58 4.36
CA PHE A 36 -5.55 4.55 2.90
C PHE A 36 -6.89 4.01 2.40
N ARG A 37 -7.39 4.57 1.29
CA ARG A 37 -8.44 3.97 0.46
C ARG A 37 -7.84 3.64 -0.90
N LEU A 38 -7.67 2.35 -1.17
CA LEU A 38 -7.06 1.84 -2.39
C LEU A 38 -8.15 1.34 -3.34
N TYR A 39 -8.07 1.78 -4.58
CA TYR A 39 -8.70 1.12 -5.72
C TYR A 39 -7.62 0.26 -6.37
N VAL A 40 -7.79 -1.05 -6.26
CA VAL A 40 -6.86 -2.05 -6.81
C VAL A 40 -7.52 -2.67 -8.02
N SER A 41 -6.78 -2.86 -9.11
CA SER A 41 -7.21 -3.71 -10.21
C SER A 41 -6.33 -4.97 -10.24
N CYS A 42 -6.93 -6.04 -10.72
CA CYS A 42 -6.38 -7.39 -10.72
C CYS A 42 -7.10 -8.18 -11.82
N ASN A 43 -6.48 -9.24 -12.29
CA ASN A 43 -7.10 -10.12 -13.28
C ASN A 43 -8.09 -11.05 -12.58
N MET A 44 -9.38 -10.80 -12.76
CA MET A 44 -10.46 -11.62 -12.20
C MET A 44 -10.94 -12.64 -13.24
N ASP A 45 -10.99 -13.91 -12.85
CA ASP A 45 -11.59 -14.99 -13.65
C ASP A 45 -12.98 -15.33 -13.11
N PHE A 46 -14.00 -15.12 -13.94
CA PHE A 46 -15.41 -15.37 -13.60
C PHE A 46 -15.93 -16.71 -14.13
N SER A 47 -15.05 -17.61 -14.58
CA SER A 47 -15.42 -18.91 -15.15
C SER A 47 -16.26 -19.79 -14.21
N ALA A 48 -16.12 -19.61 -12.89
CA ALA A 48 -16.78 -20.40 -11.85
C ALA A 48 -17.83 -19.62 -11.02
N PHE A 49 -18.30 -18.47 -11.52
CA PHE A 49 -19.28 -17.65 -10.81
C PHE A 49 -20.54 -18.45 -10.40
N PRO A 50 -21.08 -18.32 -9.16
CA PRO A 50 -20.70 -17.38 -8.09
C PRO A 50 -19.74 -17.95 -7.02
N TYR A 51 -19.01 -19.03 -7.34
CA TYR A 51 -18.11 -19.74 -6.43
C TYR A 51 -16.63 -19.55 -6.78
N ASP A 52 -16.34 -18.53 -7.59
CA ASP A 52 -15.01 -18.14 -8.00
C ASP A 52 -14.19 -17.56 -6.83
N SER A 53 -12.86 -17.68 -6.96
CA SER A 53 -11.89 -17.14 -6.02
C SER A 53 -10.94 -16.21 -6.76
N HIS A 54 -10.54 -15.12 -6.11
CA HIS A 54 -9.72 -14.07 -6.72
C HIS A 54 -8.53 -13.71 -5.84
N GLU A 55 -7.37 -13.55 -6.48
CA GLU A 55 -6.15 -13.06 -5.85
C GLU A 55 -5.80 -11.67 -6.41
N CYS A 56 -5.85 -10.64 -5.56
CA CYS A 56 -5.58 -9.25 -5.96
C CYS A 56 -4.38 -8.71 -5.17
N PRO A 57 -3.15 -8.83 -5.71
CA PRO A 57 -1.95 -8.42 -5.01
C PRO A 57 -1.86 -6.89 -4.91
N ILE A 58 -1.44 -6.41 -3.74
CA ILE A 58 -1.14 -4.99 -3.51
C ILE A 58 0.38 -4.83 -3.47
N ILE A 59 0.91 -3.99 -4.37
CA ILE A 59 2.34 -3.68 -4.42
C ILE A 59 2.58 -2.32 -3.75
N VAL A 60 3.38 -2.32 -2.69
CA VAL A 60 3.80 -1.09 -2.01
C VAL A 60 5.27 -0.85 -2.29
N ALA A 61 5.59 0.25 -2.97
CA ALA A 61 6.95 0.62 -3.35
C ALA A 61 7.14 2.15 -3.31
N PRO A 62 8.36 2.65 -3.02
CA PRO A 62 8.64 4.08 -3.09
C PRO A 62 8.45 4.63 -4.51
N TRP A 63 7.79 5.78 -4.63
CA TRP A 63 7.55 6.42 -5.93
C TRP A 63 8.81 7.04 -6.55
N SER A 64 9.55 7.83 -5.78
CA SER A 64 10.65 8.68 -6.28
C SER A 64 12.04 8.17 -5.91
N SER A 65 12.14 7.28 -4.92
CA SER A 65 13.42 6.79 -4.42
C SER A 65 13.81 5.48 -5.10
N ARG A 66 15.10 5.31 -5.36
CA ARG A 66 15.61 4.03 -5.87
C ARG A 66 15.63 2.98 -4.76
N TRP A 67 15.44 1.72 -5.15
CA TRP A 67 15.52 0.56 -4.27
C TRP A 67 16.88 0.39 -3.56
N ARG A 68 17.98 0.96 -4.10
CA ARG A 68 19.30 0.92 -3.47
C ARG A 68 19.42 1.86 -2.27
N THR A 69 18.58 2.89 -2.23
CA THR A 69 18.63 3.93 -1.19
C THR A 69 17.67 3.61 -0.05
N LEU A 70 16.55 2.94 -0.35
CA LEU A 70 15.58 2.50 0.63
C LEU A 70 15.46 0.98 0.56
N GLN A 71 15.96 0.29 1.59
CA GLN A 71 15.66 -1.12 1.80
C GLN A 71 14.29 -1.21 2.48
N GLN A 72 13.29 -1.63 1.72
CA GLN A 72 11.96 -1.86 2.26
C GLN A 72 11.96 -3.21 2.97
N LEU A 73 11.89 -3.17 4.29
CA LEU A 73 11.69 -4.35 5.12
C LEU A 73 10.18 -4.53 5.32
N VAL A 74 9.66 -5.68 4.92
CA VAL A 74 8.27 -6.06 5.22
C VAL A 74 8.24 -6.41 6.70
N ALA A 75 7.58 -5.57 7.50
CA ALA A 75 7.24 -5.94 8.87
C ALA A 75 6.20 -7.06 8.80
N SER A 76 6.65 -8.32 8.94
CA SER A 76 5.75 -9.43 9.18
C SER A 76 5.23 -9.28 10.60
N ASN A 77 3.95 -8.96 10.72
CA ASN A 77 3.32 -8.97 12.03
C ASN A 77 3.19 -10.43 12.49
N GLN A 78 3.93 -10.81 13.52
CA GLN A 78 3.64 -12.00 14.32
C GLN A 78 2.43 -11.66 15.21
N TRP A 79 1.22 -11.82 14.67
CA TRP A 79 0.03 -11.88 15.50
C TRP A 79 -0.13 -13.33 15.95
N ALA A 80 0.27 -13.61 17.19
CA ALA A 80 -0.34 -14.66 18.00
C ALA A 80 -1.73 -14.19 18.48
#